data_AF-A0A6S6UCX6-F1
#
_entry.id   AF-A0A6S6UCX6-F1
#
_cell.length_a   1.000
_cell.length_b   1.000
_cell.length_c   1.000
_cell.angle_alpha   90.00
_cell.angle_beta   90.00
_cell.angle_gamma   90.00
#
_symmetry.space_group_name_H-M   'P 1'
#
loop_
_entity.id
_entity.type
_entity.pdbx_description
1 polymer ?
#
loop_
_entity_poly.entity_id
_entity_poly.type
_entity_poly.pdbx_seq_one_letter_code
_entity_poly.pdbx_strand_id
1 'polypeptide(L)'
;MTIEIQQPQPYDLVGQTILIAGNASGFEGTLTILITDGHDEIQTFTSNAGALGTKQFQASVDIPADTAFTLNRLYVTVFDEGAGAEDEDGNSLPSPSVTIPVLFGPQILPGYGSYWEHTVEAGETLSAIAQDIYDDSSLWPVIHQANQHIIVNPDRIMPGQVLRVPRDF
;
A
#
# COMPACT_ATOMS: atom_id res chain seq x y z
N MET A 1 7.98 -8.59 -20.67
CA MET A 1 7.66 -7.23 -20.18
C MET A 1 8.26 -7.03 -18.80
N THR A 2 8.65 -5.81 -18.44
CA THR A 2 9.08 -5.46 -17.07
C THR A 2 8.10 -4.48 -16.47
N ILE A 3 7.76 -4.63 -15.19
CA ILE A 3 6.88 -3.73 -14.46
C ILE A 3 7.57 -3.31 -13.16
N GLU A 4 7.53 -2.03 -12.85
CA GLU A 4 8.05 -1.44 -11.62
C GLU A 4 6.99 -0.51 -11.04
N ILE A 5 6.66 -0.67 -9.76
CA ILE A 5 5.84 0.29 -9.01
C ILE A 5 6.79 1.29 -8.32
N GLN A 6 6.66 2.56 -8.66
CA GLN A 6 7.42 3.65 -8.04
C GLN A 6 6.66 4.31 -6.89
N GLN A 7 5.34 4.32 -6.93
CA GLN A 7 4.47 4.73 -5.83
C GLN A 7 3.17 3.89 -5.87
N PRO A 8 2.60 3.49 -4.72
CA PRO A 8 3.19 3.64 -3.38
C PRO A 8 4.46 2.79 -3.21
N GLN A 9 5.27 3.08 -2.20
CA GLN A 9 6.38 2.21 -1.78
C GLN A 9 5.89 1.14 -0.80
N PRO A 10 6.65 0.04 -0.62
CA PRO A 10 6.30 -0.97 0.38
C PRO A 10 6.06 -0.37 1.77
N TYR A 11 4.91 -0.72 2.33
CA TYR A 11 4.40 -0.27 3.63
C TYR A 11 4.01 1.20 3.73
N ASP A 12 3.86 1.94 2.62
CA ASP A 12 3.25 3.28 2.66
C ASP A 12 1.82 3.22 3.20
N LEU A 13 1.42 4.28 3.91
CA LEU A 13 0.07 4.43 4.45
C LEU A 13 -0.82 5.09 3.39
N VAL A 14 -1.79 4.34 2.88
CA VAL A 14 -2.68 4.74 1.78
C VAL A 14 -4.10 4.98 2.27
N GLY A 15 -4.82 5.88 1.60
CA GLY A 15 -6.23 6.19 1.89
C GLY A 15 -7.21 5.32 1.09
N GLN A 16 -8.47 5.74 1.07
CA GLN A 16 -9.55 5.09 0.31
C GLN A 16 -9.23 5.02 -1.20
N THR A 17 -8.60 6.08 -1.71
CA THR A 17 -8.07 6.15 -3.07
C THR A 17 -6.58 5.85 -3.03
N ILE A 18 -6.16 4.78 -3.72
CA ILE A 18 -4.75 4.45 -3.90
C ILE A 18 -4.26 5.01 -5.23
N LEU A 19 -3.30 5.94 -5.16
CA LEU A 19 -2.59 6.46 -6.33
C LEU A 19 -1.39 5.56 -6.63
N ILE A 20 -1.32 5.05 -7.85
CA ILE A 20 -0.29 4.10 -8.27
C ILE A 20 0.44 4.70 -9.47
N ALA A 21 1.76 4.76 -9.41
CA ALA A 21 2.59 5.20 -10.52
C ALA A 21 3.81 4.29 -10.65
N GLY A 22 4.28 4.12 -11.87
CA GLY A 22 5.38 3.22 -12.13
C GLY A 22 5.86 3.25 -13.57
N ASN A 23 6.77 2.34 -13.89
CA ASN A 23 7.26 2.13 -15.26
C ASN A 23 6.88 0.74 -15.74
N ALA A 24 6.54 0.64 -17.01
CA ALA A 24 6.30 -0.63 -17.69
C ALA A 24 7.00 -0.65 -19.05
N SER A 25 7.53 -1.81 -19.46
CA SER A 25 8.07 -2.02 -20.81
C SER A 25 7.38 -3.22 -21.47
N GLY A 26 6.71 -3.02 -22.59
CA GLY A 26 5.93 -4.08 -23.24
C GLY A 26 5.28 -3.62 -24.55
N PHE A 27 5.06 -4.57 -25.46
CA PHE A 27 4.45 -4.30 -26.76
C PHE A 27 2.96 -3.96 -26.63
N GLU A 28 2.24 -4.66 -25.75
CA GLU A 28 0.83 -4.41 -25.43
C GLU A 28 0.68 -3.67 -24.10
N GLY A 29 -0.42 -2.91 -24.00
CA GLY A 29 -0.44 -1.66 -23.23
C GLY A 29 -1.44 -1.53 -22.10
N THR A 30 -2.08 -2.62 -21.71
CA THR A 30 -3.03 -2.63 -20.60
C THR A 30 -2.40 -3.30 -19.39
N LEU A 31 -2.27 -2.54 -18.30
CA LEU A 31 -1.90 -3.09 -17.01
C LEU A 31 -3.16 -3.35 -16.21
N THR A 32 -3.23 -4.50 -15.58
CA THR A 32 -4.24 -4.83 -14.59
C THR A 32 -3.66 -4.57 -13.20
N ILE A 33 -4.46 -3.94 -12.35
CA ILE A 33 -4.14 -3.64 -10.97
C ILE A 33 -5.11 -4.43 -10.09
N LEU A 34 -4.56 -5.22 -9.18
CA LEU A 34 -5.28 -5.98 -8.16
C LEU A 34 -4.90 -5.46 -6.77
N ILE A 35 -5.90 -5.17 -5.94
CA ILE A 35 -5.74 -4.84 -4.52
C ILE A 35 -6.46 -5.90 -3.72
N THR A 36 -5.78 -6.53 -2.77
CA THR A 36 -6.38 -7.59 -1.94
C THR A 36 -5.78 -7.62 -0.54
N ASP A 37 -6.55 -8.04 0.46
CA ASP A 37 -6.07 -8.43 1.79
C ASP A 37 -5.97 -9.96 1.95
N GLY A 38 -6.32 -10.72 0.91
CA GLY A 38 -6.45 -12.17 0.90
C GLY A 38 -7.86 -12.69 1.23
N HIS A 39 -8.76 -11.84 1.72
CA HIS A 39 -10.17 -12.17 2.00
C HIS A 39 -11.12 -11.60 0.94
N ASP A 40 -10.87 -10.38 0.49
CA ASP A 40 -11.59 -9.73 -0.61
C ASP A 40 -10.59 -9.15 -1.63
N GLU A 41 -11.08 -8.76 -2.81
CA GLU A 41 -10.23 -8.19 -3.85
C GLU A 41 -10.95 -7.16 -4.73
N ILE A 42 -10.17 -6.21 -5.24
CA ILE A 42 -10.61 -5.21 -6.20
C ILE A 42 -9.65 -5.25 -7.38
N GLN A 43 -10.21 -5.34 -8.58
CA GLN A 43 -9.45 -5.36 -9.82
C GLN A 43 -9.88 -4.21 -10.73
N THR A 44 -8.90 -3.51 -11.30
CA THR A 44 -9.11 -2.45 -12.30
C THR A 44 -8.02 -2.49 -13.36
N PHE A 45 -8.19 -1.74 -14.44
CA PHE A 45 -7.27 -1.69 -15.57
C PHE A 45 -6.85 -0.26 -15.89
N THR A 46 -5.60 -0.08 -16.31
CA THR A 46 -5.09 1.20 -16.83
C THR A 46 -4.41 0.99 -18.18
N SER A 47 -4.81 1.78 -19.18
CA SER A 47 -4.37 1.68 -20.56
C SER A 47 -3.23 2.67 -20.84
N ASN A 48 -2.02 2.41 -20.34
CA ASN A 48 -0.87 3.32 -20.51
C ASN A 48 0.51 2.64 -20.74
N ALA A 49 0.62 1.32 -20.80
CA ALA A 49 1.91 0.64 -20.90
C ALA A 49 2.41 0.36 -22.34
N GLY A 50 1.58 0.61 -23.37
CA GLY A 50 1.88 0.14 -24.73
C GLY A 50 2.81 1.09 -25.48
N ALA A 51 4.04 0.64 -25.76
CA ALA A 51 4.95 1.22 -26.74
C ALA A 51 6.15 0.30 -27.03
N LEU A 52 6.87 0.59 -28.13
CA LEU A 52 8.17 -0.02 -28.44
C LEU A 52 9.29 0.47 -27.47
N GLY A 53 9.05 0.45 -26.16
CA GLY A 53 9.98 0.93 -25.12
C GLY A 53 9.33 1.06 -23.73
N THR A 54 10.10 1.56 -22.76
CA THR A 54 9.62 1.82 -21.38
C THR A 54 8.74 3.07 -21.34
N LYS A 55 7.58 2.97 -20.69
CA LYS A 55 6.67 4.08 -20.42
C LYS A 55 6.33 4.17 -18.94
N GLN A 56 6.10 5.41 -18.49
CA GLN A 56 5.48 5.64 -17.19
C GLN A 56 3.98 5.35 -17.30
N PHE A 57 3.41 4.73 -16.27
CA PHE A 57 1.97 4.65 -16.07
C PHE A 57 1.57 5.34 -14.76
N GLN A 58 0.32 5.81 -14.73
CA GLN A 58 -0.33 6.34 -13.54
C GLN A 58 -1.75 5.76 -13.50
N ALA A 59 -2.23 5.47 -12.29
CA ALA A 59 -3.55 4.95 -12.04
C ALA A 59 -4.04 5.44 -10.68
N SER A 60 -5.37 5.47 -10.53
CA SER A 60 -6.07 5.74 -9.30
C SER A 60 -7.05 4.61 -9.09
N VAL A 61 -7.05 4.00 -7.90
CA VAL A 61 -7.99 2.94 -7.56
C VAL A 61 -8.76 3.34 -6.32
N ASP A 62 -10.05 3.54 -6.48
CA ASP A 62 -10.96 3.81 -5.37
C ASP A 62 -11.41 2.48 -4.77
N ILE A 63 -11.17 2.31 -3.47
CA ILE A 63 -11.70 1.18 -2.71
C ILE A 63 -13.14 1.52 -2.33
N PRO A 64 -14.15 0.70 -2.69
CA PRO A 64 -15.51 0.90 -2.20
C PRO A 64 -15.60 0.82 -0.67
N ALA A 65 -16.51 1.59 -0.06
CA ALA A 65 -16.67 1.60 1.40
C ALA A 65 -17.27 0.28 1.94
N ASP A 66 -17.91 -0.51 1.09
CA ASP A 66 -18.51 -1.80 1.39
C ASP A 66 -17.58 -3.00 1.09
N THR A 67 -16.33 -2.74 0.65
CA THR A 67 -15.31 -3.79 0.48
C THR A 67 -15.05 -4.49 1.80
N ALA A 68 -15.08 -5.82 1.78
CA ALA A 68 -15.01 -6.67 2.96
C ALA A 68 -13.55 -7.00 3.35
N PHE A 69 -12.64 -6.01 3.27
CA PHE A 69 -11.29 -6.16 3.80
C PHE A 69 -11.33 -6.32 5.32
N THR A 70 -10.58 -7.29 5.80
CA THR A 70 -10.46 -7.69 7.21
C THR A 70 -9.11 -7.34 7.82
N LEU A 71 -8.11 -7.07 6.97
CA LEU A 71 -6.77 -6.68 7.39
C LEU A 71 -6.44 -5.25 6.98
N ASN A 72 -5.57 -4.61 7.75
CA ASN A 72 -5.01 -3.29 7.43
C ASN A 72 -3.82 -3.35 6.46
N ARG A 73 -3.33 -4.55 6.12
CA ARG A 73 -2.27 -4.74 5.14
C ARG A 73 -2.89 -5.24 3.85
N LEU A 74 -2.78 -4.43 2.80
CA LEU A 74 -3.20 -4.80 1.46
C LEU A 74 -1.99 -5.12 0.60
N TYR A 75 -2.19 -5.89 -0.46
CA TYR A 75 -1.21 -6.18 -1.49
C TYR A 75 -1.68 -5.54 -2.79
N VAL A 76 -0.87 -4.62 -3.31
CA VAL A 76 -1.08 -3.99 -4.62
C VAL A 76 -0.26 -4.76 -5.64
N THR A 77 -0.92 -5.42 -6.57
CA THR A 77 -0.30 -6.16 -7.66
C THR A 77 -0.57 -5.47 -8.99
N VAL A 78 0.48 -5.20 -9.76
CA VAL A 78 0.37 -4.73 -11.15
C VAL A 78 0.90 -5.82 -12.06
N PHE A 79 0.10 -6.24 -13.02
CA PHE A 79 0.46 -7.31 -13.96
C PHE A 79 -0.09 -7.04 -15.36
N ASP A 80 0.47 -7.74 -16.35
CA ASP A 80 -0.05 -7.76 -17.72
C ASP A 80 -0.73 -9.09 -18.02
N GLU A 81 -2.04 -9.03 -18.23
CA GLU A 81 -2.88 -10.19 -18.57
C GLU A 81 -2.68 -10.65 -20.02
N GLY A 82 -2.26 -9.75 -20.93
CA GLY A 82 -2.00 -10.03 -22.35
C GLY A 82 -0.66 -10.71 -22.61
N ALA A 83 0.24 -10.73 -21.62
CA ALA A 83 1.54 -11.38 -21.73
C ALA A 83 1.50 -12.90 -21.50
N GLY A 84 0.35 -13.55 -21.67
CA GLY A 84 0.15 -15.01 -21.63
C GLY A 84 0.98 -15.71 -22.70
N ALA A 85 2.29 -15.76 -22.49
CA ALA A 85 3.22 -16.53 -23.29
C ALA A 85 3.02 -18.00 -22.92
N GLU A 86 3.01 -18.86 -23.92
CA GLU A 86 3.04 -20.30 -23.71
C GLU A 86 4.49 -20.76 -23.92
N ASP A 87 4.93 -21.77 -23.18
CA ASP A 87 6.17 -22.46 -23.52
C ASP A 87 6.03 -23.29 -24.81
N GLU A 88 7.11 -23.91 -25.26
CA GLU A 88 7.10 -24.75 -26.48
C GLU A 88 6.15 -25.96 -26.37
N ASP A 89 5.72 -26.31 -25.15
CA ASP A 89 4.82 -27.42 -24.84
C ASP A 89 3.35 -26.95 -24.70
N GLY A 90 3.07 -25.65 -24.82
CA GLY A 90 1.72 -25.07 -24.72
C GLY A 90 1.26 -24.79 -23.29
N ASN A 91 2.16 -24.85 -22.31
CA ASN A 91 1.85 -24.48 -20.94
C ASN A 91 1.94 -22.96 -20.76
N SER A 92 0.94 -22.38 -20.08
CA SER A 92 0.93 -20.95 -19.78
C SER A 92 2.10 -20.57 -18.86
N LEU A 93 2.92 -19.62 -19.31
CA LEU A 93 3.98 -18.99 -18.52
C LEU A 93 3.36 -17.95 -17.58
N PRO A 94 4.00 -17.68 -16.43
CA PRO A 94 3.53 -16.66 -15.51
C PRO A 94 3.59 -15.28 -16.16
N SER A 95 2.47 -14.54 -16.10
CA SER A 95 2.44 -13.14 -16.49
C SER A 95 3.44 -12.32 -15.66
N PRO A 96 4.14 -11.35 -16.27
CA PRO A 96 4.98 -10.43 -15.54
C PRO A 96 4.11 -9.65 -14.56
N SER A 97 4.47 -9.72 -13.29
CA SER A 97 3.75 -9.07 -12.20
C SER A 97 4.72 -8.53 -11.16
N VAL A 98 4.28 -7.50 -10.45
CA VAL A 98 4.96 -6.95 -9.28
C VAL A 98 3.94 -6.71 -8.20
N THR A 99 4.25 -7.15 -6.98
CA THR A 99 3.37 -7.00 -5.81
C THR A 99 4.11 -6.28 -4.71
N ILE A 100 3.47 -5.28 -4.12
CA ILE A 100 3.98 -4.57 -2.94
C ILE A 100 2.93 -4.59 -1.81
N PRO A 101 3.35 -4.72 -0.54
CA PRO A 101 2.45 -4.51 0.59
C PRO A 101 2.25 -3.00 0.84
N VAL A 102 1.04 -2.59 1.20
CA VAL A 102 0.73 -1.24 1.69
C VAL A 102 -0.11 -1.33 2.96
N LEU A 103 -0.15 -0.24 3.72
CA LEU A 103 -0.99 -0.12 4.93
C LEU A 103 -2.23 0.70 4.61
N PHE A 104 -3.42 0.14 4.80
CA PHE A 104 -4.68 0.79 4.49
C PHE A 104 -5.20 1.55 5.69
N GLY A 105 -5.03 2.87 5.65
CA GLY A 105 -5.36 3.80 6.74
C GLY A 105 -6.80 3.71 7.25
N PRO A 106 -7.83 3.57 6.39
CA PRO A 106 -9.23 3.40 6.85
C PRO A 106 -9.47 2.19 7.75
N GLN A 107 -8.65 1.12 7.66
CA GLN A 107 -8.71 -0.03 8.58
C GLN A 107 -7.91 0.19 9.87
N ILE A 108 -7.09 1.23 9.94
CA ILE A 108 -6.26 1.58 11.11
C ILE A 108 -6.94 2.66 11.95
N LEU A 109 -7.52 3.68 11.30
CA LEU A 109 -8.24 4.78 11.92
C LEU A 109 -9.51 5.06 11.11
N PRO A 110 -10.72 4.91 11.70
CA PRO A 110 -11.95 5.33 11.04
C PRO A 110 -11.88 6.82 10.67
N GLY A 111 -12.21 7.15 9.43
CA GLY A 111 -12.10 8.53 8.94
C GLY A 111 -10.67 8.98 8.63
N TYR A 112 -9.71 8.05 8.51
CA TYR A 112 -8.33 8.35 8.11
C TYR A 112 -8.26 9.27 6.89
N GLY A 113 -7.61 10.42 7.06
CA GLY A 113 -7.32 11.38 5.99
C GLY A 113 -5.87 11.29 5.53
N SER A 114 -4.92 11.38 6.47
CA SER A 114 -3.47 11.23 6.25
C SER A 114 -2.76 11.08 7.61
N TYR A 115 -1.46 11.31 7.69
CA TYR A 115 -0.66 11.18 8.91
C TYR A 115 0.33 12.34 9.06
N TRP A 116 0.79 12.55 10.29
CA TRP A 116 1.96 13.37 10.56
C TRP A 116 3.14 12.50 10.94
N GLU A 117 4.34 13.02 10.72
CA GLU A 117 5.56 12.39 11.21
C GLU A 117 5.88 12.94 12.60
N HIS A 118 6.02 12.05 13.58
CA HIS A 118 6.45 12.37 14.94
C HIS A 118 7.84 11.79 15.19
N THR A 119 8.78 12.62 15.64
CA THR A 119 10.10 12.14 16.05
C THR A 119 10.07 11.85 17.54
N VAL A 120 10.30 10.59 17.91
CA VAL A 120 10.25 10.14 19.30
C VAL A 120 11.30 10.84 20.15
N GLU A 121 10.90 11.36 21.29
CA GLU A 121 11.75 11.98 22.30
C GLU A 121 12.20 10.99 23.39
N ALA A 122 13.18 11.41 24.20
CA ALA A 122 13.72 10.58 25.27
C ALA A 122 12.67 10.32 26.36
N GLY A 123 12.31 9.04 26.54
CA GLY A 123 11.37 8.60 27.57
C GLY A 123 9.90 8.55 27.11
N GLU A 124 9.61 8.87 25.85
CA GLU A 124 8.27 8.71 25.30
C GLU A 124 7.86 7.24 25.15
N THR A 125 6.56 7.01 25.21
CA THR A 125 5.92 5.72 24.90
C THR A 125 4.83 5.95 23.85
N LEU A 126 4.42 4.90 23.15
CA LEU A 126 3.30 5.02 22.18
C LEU A 126 2.01 5.52 22.85
N SER A 127 1.76 5.12 24.10
CA SER A 127 0.60 5.59 24.87
C SER A 127 0.69 7.06 25.27
N ALA A 128 1.88 7.57 25.58
CA ALA A 128 2.08 9.00 25.83
C ALA A 128 1.83 9.82 24.56
N ILE A 129 2.40 9.41 23.43
CA ILE A 129 2.19 10.05 22.13
C ILE A 129 0.69 10.02 21.75
N ALA A 130 0.03 8.87 21.96
CA ALA A 130 -1.40 8.75 21.69
C ALA A 130 -2.25 9.66 22.60
N GLN A 131 -1.89 9.81 23.87
CA GLN A 131 -2.55 10.75 24.77
C GLN A 131 -2.41 12.19 24.28
N ASP A 132 -1.22 12.59 23.85
CA ASP A 132 -0.96 13.98 23.44
C ASP A 132 -1.64 14.32 22.10
N ILE A 133 -1.76 13.35 21.20
CA ILE A 133 -2.28 13.57 19.84
C ILE A 133 -3.78 13.31 19.73
N TYR A 134 -4.28 12.25 20.39
CA TYR A 134 -5.67 11.81 20.30
C TYR A 134 -6.50 12.08 21.56
N ASP A 135 -5.89 12.64 22.60
CA ASP A 135 -6.49 12.77 23.94
C ASP A 135 -6.91 11.42 24.55
N ASP A 136 -6.35 10.32 24.04
CA ASP A 136 -6.64 8.96 24.49
C ASP A 136 -5.40 8.05 24.34
N SER A 137 -4.74 7.80 25.46
CA SER A 137 -3.61 6.87 25.55
C SER A 137 -3.90 5.45 25.06
N SER A 138 -5.17 5.01 25.06
CA SER A 138 -5.58 3.69 24.59
C SER A 138 -5.52 3.55 23.07
N LEU A 139 -5.39 4.66 22.33
CA LEU A 139 -5.22 4.69 20.88
C LEU A 139 -3.77 4.48 20.41
N TRP A 140 -2.86 4.12 21.31
CA TRP A 140 -1.50 3.68 20.95
C TRP A 140 -1.45 2.58 19.85
N PRO A 141 -2.42 1.64 19.73
CA PRO A 141 -2.39 0.63 18.66
C PRO A 141 -2.55 1.24 17.27
N VAL A 142 -3.21 2.41 17.14
CA VAL A 142 -3.34 3.13 15.87
C VAL A 142 -1.96 3.52 15.35
N ILE A 143 -1.12 4.08 16.22
CA ILE A 143 0.27 4.43 15.91
C ILE A 143 1.07 3.15 15.61
N HIS A 144 0.93 2.10 16.42
CA HIS A 144 1.67 0.86 16.19
C HIS A 144 1.34 0.22 14.83
N GLN A 145 0.06 0.13 14.47
CA GLN A 145 -0.40 -0.47 13.22
C GLN A 145 0.11 0.28 11.98
N ALA A 146 0.13 1.62 12.03
CA ALA A 146 0.70 2.46 10.96
C ALA A 146 2.23 2.32 10.81
N ASN A 147 2.89 1.79 11.84
CA ASN A 147 4.34 1.67 11.93
C ASN A 147 4.82 0.22 12.12
N GLN A 148 3.99 -0.78 11.83
CA GLN A 148 4.29 -2.20 12.10
C GLN A 148 5.55 -2.73 11.38
N HIS A 149 5.97 -2.07 10.29
CA HIS A 149 7.18 -2.37 9.54
C HIS A 149 8.46 -1.82 10.20
N ILE A 150 8.35 -0.84 11.10
CA ILE A 150 9.47 -0.25 11.86
C ILE A 150 9.43 -0.59 13.36
N ILE A 151 8.24 -0.78 13.96
CA ILE A 151 8.07 -1.12 15.38
C ILE A 151 7.73 -2.60 15.52
N VAL A 152 8.75 -3.43 15.77
CA VAL A 152 8.57 -4.86 16.04
C VAL A 152 7.95 -5.10 17.41
N ASN A 153 8.36 -4.32 18.42
CA ASN A 153 7.81 -4.40 19.78
C ASN A 153 7.23 -3.03 20.18
N PRO A 154 5.91 -2.92 20.43
CA PRO A 154 5.26 -1.65 20.77
C PRO A 154 5.79 -1.01 22.07
N ASP A 155 6.33 -1.80 22.99
CA ASP A 155 6.94 -1.32 24.24
C ASP A 155 8.37 -0.78 24.04
N ARG A 156 8.89 -0.82 22.80
CA ARG A 156 10.27 -0.44 22.49
C ARG A 156 10.31 0.49 21.27
N ILE A 157 10.09 1.76 21.53
CA ILE A 157 10.43 2.86 20.61
C ILE A 157 11.73 3.52 21.06
N MET A 158 12.50 4.07 20.11
CA MET A 158 13.80 4.68 20.38
C MET A 158 13.76 6.19 20.12
N PRO A 159 14.44 7.02 20.93
CA PRO A 159 14.57 8.44 20.65
C PRO A 159 15.19 8.68 19.27
N GLY A 160 14.64 9.64 18.52
CA GLY A 160 15.01 9.94 17.14
C GLY A 160 14.30 9.08 16.08
N GLN A 161 13.52 8.06 16.49
CA GLN A 161 12.71 7.28 15.56
C GLN A 161 11.56 8.14 15.01
N VAL A 162 11.37 8.13 13.68
CA VAL A 162 10.24 8.83 13.04
C VAL A 162 9.07 7.87 12.89
N LEU A 163 7.92 8.24 13.47
CA LEU A 163 6.69 7.46 13.46
C LEU A 163 5.62 8.18 12.66
N ARG A 164 4.84 7.43 11.89
CA ARG A 164 3.64 7.91 11.23
C ARG A 164 2.48 7.92 12.23
N VAL A 165 1.86 9.06 12.44
CA VAL A 165 0.74 9.24 13.38
C VAL A 165 -0.52 9.56 12.57
N PRO A 166 -1.42 8.58 12.35
CA PRO A 166 -2.65 8.76 11.58
C PRO A 166 -3.57 9.85 12.12
N ARG A 167 -4.33 10.54 11.25
CA ARG A 167 -5.27 11.61 11.60
C ARG A 167 -6.52 11.55 10.73
N ASP A 168 -7.63 11.99 11.31
CA ASP A 168 -8.89 12.30 10.61
C ASP A 168 -8.93 13.80 10.28
N PHE A 169 -9.14 14.15 9.01
CA PHE A 169 -9.38 15.54 8.59
C PHE A 169 -10.23 15.60 7.33
#